data_AF-A0A819MHA2-F1
#
_entry.id   AF-A0A819MHA2-F1
#
_cell.length_a   1.000
_cell.length_b   1.000
_cell.length_c   1.000
_cell.angle_alpha   90.00
_cell.angle_beta   90.00
_cell.angle_gamma   90.00
#
_symmetry.space_group_name_H-M   'P 1'
#
loop_
_entity.id
_entity.type
_entity.pdbx_description
1 polymer ?
#
loop_
_entity_poly.entity_id
_entity_poly.type
_entity_poly.pdbx_seq_one_letter_code
_entity_poly.pdbx_strand_id
1 'polypeptide(L)'
;MFHLEHIVKTYNSKFDHALVMSDLNPSDRQNYRSCEKISRDEILAILESDDDTYATFLYIKLLRYIIDAFINKATSIQDRLYFAWTIVFVCRLWRTWLNLEFKSSTQKIHEGSLPSESLQIPLFSNQSCESIFRSSRSLTGTQSTMVNFTVKDFLHRAEKLTILQNIKALEDQTQHYQLQFPKHHKHQKNNEKIVVFNQSLNVTEIETIVLQAFAHAKELVSKLDINILLEEYNLLELGALSVETYNSLKRSNRVIDSATSNTFTDSDSDNDDNDNFNSIDDNDDFNNNDDNDDFNSIDDNDENQYGISMINDDDDIPDNILQSNRTDFSGMRVFDSIDQAQKTHILMLKLMAKKNFYINKRHVGI
;
A
#
# COMPACT_ATOMS: atom_id res chain seq x y z
N MET A 1 10.05 -18.33 6.38
CA MET A 1 9.32 -18.36 7.67
C MET A 1 10.13 -19.08 8.75
N PHE A 2 10.66 -20.27 8.46
CA PHE A 2 11.51 -21.03 9.40
C PHE A 2 12.70 -20.25 9.96
N HIS A 3 13.39 -19.42 9.17
CA HIS A 3 14.52 -18.62 9.66
C HIS A 3 14.12 -17.60 10.74
N LEU A 4 12.99 -16.91 10.57
CA LEU A 4 12.50 -15.95 11.58
C LEU A 4 12.02 -16.65 12.85
N GLU A 5 11.34 -17.79 12.71
CA GLU A 5 10.97 -18.61 13.86
C GLU A 5 12.20 -19.12 14.61
N HIS A 6 13.26 -19.49 13.89
CA HIS A 6 14.53 -19.90 14.48
C HIS A 6 15.14 -18.74 15.27
N ILE A 7 15.12 -17.51 14.73
CA ILE A 7 15.62 -16.34 15.47
C ILE A 7 14.87 -16.17 16.79
N VAL A 8 13.53 -16.21 16.77
CA VAL A 8 12.71 -16.05 17.98
C VAL A 8 12.94 -17.17 19.01
N LYS A 9 13.26 -18.40 18.57
CA LYS A 9 13.49 -19.54 19.47
C LYS A 9 14.93 -19.61 20.01
N THR A 10 15.91 -19.21 19.21
CA THR A 10 17.34 -19.40 19.51
C THR A 10 17.94 -18.21 20.25
N TYR A 11 17.53 -16.99 19.89
CA TYR A 11 18.03 -15.78 20.53
C TYR A 11 17.15 -15.46 21.75
N ASN A 12 17.66 -15.72 22.95
CA ASN A 12 16.88 -15.67 24.20
C ASN A 12 16.52 -14.26 24.68
N SER A 13 17.08 -13.22 24.08
CA SER A 13 16.82 -11.83 24.45
C SER A 13 15.72 -11.26 23.56
N LYS A 14 14.46 -11.37 24.02
CA LYS A 14 13.38 -10.48 23.59
C LYS A 14 13.80 -9.00 23.62
N PHE A 15 14.78 -8.67 24.47
CA PHE A 15 15.37 -7.34 24.58
C PHE A 15 16.23 -6.92 23.37
N ASP A 16 16.83 -7.86 22.65
CA ASP A 16 17.77 -7.51 21.58
C ASP A 16 17.06 -7.32 20.25
N HIS A 17 16.04 -8.14 19.97
CA HIS A 17 15.37 -8.12 18.67
C HIS A 17 13.87 -7.81 18.73
N ALA A 18 13.26 -7.73 19.92
CA ALA A 18 11.86 -7.36 20.19
C ALA A 18 10.75 -8.18 19.51
N LEU A 19 11.11 -9.19 18.72
CA LEU A 19 10.21 -10.04 17.95
C LEU A 19 9.59 -11.13 18.83
N VAL A 20 8.28 -11.34 18.73
CA VAL A 20 7.56 -12.41 19.42
C VAL A 20 6.86 -13.33 18.44
N MET A 21 6.50 -14.55 18.86
CA MET A 21 5.84 -15.53 17.99
C MET A 21 4.51 -15.05 17.39
N SER A 22 3.78 -14.19 18.10
CA SER A 22 2.56 -13.59 17.58
C SER A 22 2.82 -12.66 16.38
N ASP A 23 4.00 -12.04 16.31
CA ASP A 23 4.38 -11.18 15.18
C ASP A 23 4.59 -12.03 13.89
N LEU A 24 4.85 -13.33 14.03
CA LEU A 24 5.00 -14.27 12.91
C LEU A 24 3.70 -15.00 12.55
N ASN A 25 2.57 -14.67 13.17
CA ASN A 25 1.32 -15.38 12.93
C ASN A 25 0.74 -15.06 11.54
N PRO A 26 0.66 -16.02 10.60
CA PRO A 26 0.18 -15.78 9.24
C PRO A 26 -1.34 -15.54 9.18
N SER A 27 -2.05 -15.77 10.27
CA SER A 27 -3.50 -15.54 10.38
C SER A 27 -3.82 -14.04 10.47
N ASP A 28 -2.93 -13.25 11.05
CA ASP A 28 -3.09 -11.82 11.24
C ASP A 28 -2.42 -11.03 10.10
N ARG A 29 -2.99 -11.15 8.90
CA ARG A 29 -2.43 -10.58 7.66
C ARG A 29 -2.49 -9.06 7.58
N GLN A 30 -3.20 -8.42 8.50
CA GLN A 30 -3.40 -6.96 8.52
C GLN A 30 -2.50 -6.25 9.54
N ASN A 31 -1.68 -7.01 10.28
CA ASN A 31 -0.83 -6.44 11.31
C ASN A 31 0.45 -5.83 10.73
N TYR A 32 0.32 -4.57 10.32
CA TYR A 32 1.45 -3.77 9.83
C TYR A 32 2.57 -3.64 10.87
N ARG A 33 2.23 -3.56 12.17
CA ARG A 33 3.22 -3.44 13.25
C ARG A 33 4.16 -4.64 13.30
N SER A 34 3.64 -5.85 13.07
CA SER A 34 4.47 -7.05 12.96
C SER A 34 5.45 -6.96 11.78
N CYS A 35 4.97 -6.48 10.63
CA CYS A 35 5.81 -6.25 9.45
C CYS A 35 6.96 -5.26 9.73
N GLU A 36 6.65 -4.15 10.41
CA GLU A 36 7.66 -3.16 10.81
C GLU A 36 8.69 -3.76 11.77
N LYS A 37 8.27 -4.54 12.77
CA LYS A 37 9.20 -5.22 13.69
C LYS A 37 10.11 -6.22 12.98
N ILE A 38 9.56 -7.02 12.07
CA ILE A 38 10.32 -8.02 11.31
C ILE A 38 11.40 -7.36 10.44
N SER A 39 11.13 -6.15 9.94
CA SER A 39 12.02 -5.41 9.05
C SER A 39 13.00 -4.48 9.76
N ARG A 40 13.13 -4.57 11.09
CA ARG A 40 14.10 -3.76 11.84
C ARG A 40 15.55 -4.15 11.57
N ASP A 41 16.44 -3.18 11.75
CA ASP A 41 17.87 -3.34 11.48
C ASP A 41 18.53 -4.40 12.37
N GLU A 42 18.06 -4.61 13.60
CA GLU A 42 18.61 -5.67 14.47
C GLU A 42 18.32 -7.06 13.92
N ILE A 43 17.12 -7.29 13.37
CA ILE A 43 16.77 -8.56 12.72
C ILE A 43 17.57 -8.76 11.43
N LEU A 44 17.72 -7.69 10.65
CA LEU A 44 18.50 -7.70 9.43
C LEU A 44 19.98 -8.02 9.70
N ALA A 45 20.56 -7.45 10.75
CA ALA A 45 21.94 -7.72 11.15
C ALA A 45 22.15 -9.20 11.52
N ILE A 46 21.18 -9.81 12.21
CA ILE A 46 21.22 -11.24 12.54
C ILE A 46 21.15 -12.08 11.25
N LEU A 47 20.22 -11.77 10.35
CA LEU A 47 20.07 -12.51 9.08
C LEU A 47 21.22 -12.28 8.09
N GLU A 48 21.92 -11.16 8.18
CA GLU A 48 23.08 -10.90 7.33
C GLU A 48 24.30 -11.73 7.76
N SER A 49 24.37 -12.14 9.02
CA SER A 49 25.50 -12.87 9.57
C SER A 49 25.60 -14.34 9.12
N ASP A 50 24.53 -14.89 8.55
CA ASP A 50 24.44 -16.29 8.14
C ASP A 50 24.06 -16.40 6.65
N ASP A 51 24.96 -16.98 5.87
CA ASP A 51 24.83 -17.18 4.42
C ASP A 51 23.55 -17.96 4.06
N ASP A 52 23.16 -18.96 4.86
CA ASP A 52 21.95 -19.77 4.60
C ASP A 52 20.66 -18.93 4.73
N THR A 53 20.72 -17.84 5.49
CA THR A 53 19.59 -16.94 5.70
C THR A 53 19.60 -15.73 4.77
N TYR A 54 20.62 -15.57 3.94
CA TYR A 54 20.84 -14.37 3.14
C TYR A 54 19.71 -14.06 2.15
N ALA A 55 19.06 -15.08 1.57
CA ALA A 55 17.87 -14.89 0.73
C ALA A 55 16.69 -14.30 1.52
N THR A 56 16.54 -14.70 2.78
CA THR A 56 15.52 -14.15 3.69
C THR A 56 15.89 -12.73 4.12
N PHE A 57 17.17 -12.49 4.43
CA PHE A 57 17.70 -11.15 4.65
C PHE A 57 17.34 -10.21 3.48
N LEU A 58 17.68 -10.59 2.24
CA LEU A 58 17.45 -9.74 1.08
C LEU A 58 15.95 -9.43 0.93
N TYR A 59 15.09 -10.43 1.06
CA TYR A 59 13.65 -10.24 0.98
C TYR A 59 13.14 -9.22 2.02
N ILE A 60 13.57 -9.36 3.29
CA ILE A 60 13.17 -8.45 4.37
C ILE A 60 13.81 -7.07 4.20
N LYS A 61 15.03 -6.98 3.67
CA LYS A 61 15.71 -5.72 3.37
C LYS A 61 14.95 -4.93 2.30
N LEU A 62 14.48 -5.60 1.25
CA LEU A 62 13.62 -4.98 0.23
C LEU A 62 12.30 -4.49 0.83
N LEU A 63 11.70 -5.27 1.75
CA LEU A 63 10.50 -4.85 2.47
C LEU A 63 10.77 -3.58 3.32
N ARG A 64 11.93 -3.52 3.98
CA ARG A 64 12.34 -2.30 4.69
C ARG A 64 12.49 -1.11 3.76
N TYR A 65 13.13 -1.29 2.60
CA TYR A 65 13.22 -0.24 1.59
C TYR A 65 11.85 0.22 1.09
N ILE A 66 10.86 -0.67 0.97
CA ILE A 66 9.49 -0.30 0.60
C ILE A 66 8.88 0.62 1.67
N ILE A 67 9.04 0.26 2.95
CA ILE A 67 8.56 1.06 4.08
C ILE A 67 9.24 2.43 4.07
N ASP A 68 10.57 2.48 3.95
CA ASP A 68 11.32 3.73 3.97
C ASP A 68 11.03 4.60 2.74
N ALA A 69 10.87 4.01 1.55
CA ALA A 69 10.58 4.75 0.33
C ALA A 69 9.16 5.35 0.32
N PHE A 70 8.16 4.61 0.81
CA PHE A 70 6.76 4.93 0.51
C PHE A 70 5.89 5.22 1.73
N ILE A 71 6.27 4.75 2.92
CA ILE A 71 5.44 4.86 4.12
C ILE A 71 6.04 5.84 5.12
N ASN A 72 7.34 5.71 5.41
CA ASN A 72 8.01 6.54 6.40
C ASN A 72 8.04 7.99 5.91
N LYS A 73 7.34 8.90 6.60
CA LYS A 73 7.25 10.33 6.23
C LYS A 73 8.58 11.06 6.39
N ALA A 74 9.44 10.62 7.32
CA ALA A 74 10.71 11.27 7.64
C ALA A 74 11.80 11.05 6.58
N THR A 75 11.62 10.09 5.67
CA THR A 75 12.60 9.79 4.62
C THR A 75 12.71 10.94 3.62
N SER A 76 13.96 11.35 3.34
CA SER A 76 14.25 12.41 2.36
C SER A 76 13.87 11.98 0.95
N ILE A 77 13.59 12.94 0.05
CA ILE A 77 13.24 12.63 -1.34
C ILE A 77 14.36 11.87 -2.08
N GLN A 78 15.62 12.17 -1.76
CA GLN A 78 16.79 11.49 -2.33
C GLN A 78 16.83 10.02 -1.90
N ASP A 79 16.65 9.77 -0.60
CA ASP A 79 16.64 8.41 -0.05
C ASP A 79 15.44 7.60 -0.55
N ARG A 80 14.26 8.22 -0.69
CA ARG A 80 13.09 7.56 -1.29
C ARG A 80 13.38 7.10 -2.71
N LEU A 81 13.97 7.97 -3.52
CA LEU A 81 14.34 7.66 -4.89
C LEU A 81 15.36 6.52 -4.92
N TYR A 82 16.38 6.59 -4.06
CA TYR A 82 17.40 5.56 -3.92
C TYR A 82 16.80 4.18 -3.55
N PHE A 83 15.98 4.13 -2.49
CA PHE A 83 15.34 2.89 -2.04
C PHE A 83 14.39 2.33 -3.10
N ALA A 84 13.54 3.17 -3.70
CA ALA A 84 12.61 2.77 -4.75
C ALA A 84 13.34 2.16 -5.96
N TRP A 85 14.40 2.80 -6.46
CA TRP A 85 15.18 2.28 -7.57
C TRP A 85 15.93 1.01 -7.21
N THR A 86 16.49 0.92 -6.00
CA THR A 86 17.17 -0.29 -5.53
C THR A 86 16.23 -1.50 -5.58
N ILE A 87 14.99 -1.33 -5.09
CA ILE A 87 13.96 -2.38 -5.16
C ILE A 87 13.68 -2.77 -6.61
N VAL A 88 13.44 -1.79 -7.49
CA VAL A 88 13.15 -2.05 -8.91
C VAL A 88 14.28 -2.83 -9.57
N PHE A 89 15.54 -2.44 -9.32
CA PHE A 89 16.70 -3.12 -9.90
C PHE A 89 16.85 -4.55 -9.38
N VAL A 90 16.75 -4.76 -8.06
CA VAL A 90 16.81 -6.12 -7.49
C VAL A 90 15.70 -7.00 -8.06
N CYS A 91 14.45 -6.52 -8.12
CA CYS A 91 13.34 -7.26 -8.70
C CYS A 91 13.53 -7.55 -10.20
N ARG A 92 14.10 -6.61 -10.98
CA ARG A 92 14.40 -6.82 -12.41
C ARG A 92 15.51 -7.85 -12.62
N LEU A 93 16.59 -7.79 -11.84
CA LEU A 93 17.67 -8.77 -11.87
C LEU A 93 17.14 -10.16 -11.50
N TRP A 94 16.41 -10.26 -10.39
CA TRP A 94 15.76 -11.51 -9.97
C TRP A 94 14.84 -12.05 -11.07
N ARG A 95 13.93 -11.24 -11.60
CA ARG A 95 13.02 -11.66 -12.67
C ARG A 95 13.77 -12.12 -13.93
N THR A 96 14.87 -11.46 -14.26
CA THR A 96 15.72 -11.83 -15.40
C THR A 96 16.37 -13.18 -15.18
N TRP A 97 16.90 -13.42 -13.98
CA TRP A 97 17.44 -14.70 -13.56
C TRP A 97 16.40 -15.82 -13.60
N LEU A 98 15.21 -15.62 -12.99
CA LEU A 98 14.10 -16.58 -13.09
C LEU A 98 13.74 -16.84 -14.55
N ASN A 99 13.69 -15.80 -15.37
CA ASN A 99 13.41 -15.98 -16.79
C ASN A 99 14.51 -16.81 -17.45
N LEU A 100 15.79 -16.67 -17.13
CA LEU A 100 16.85 -17.50 -17.71
C LEU A 100 16.77 -18.95 -17.23
N GLU A 101 16.57 -19.14 -15.92
CA GLU A 101 16.46 -20.46 -15.30
C GLU A 101 15.22 -21.23 -15.80
N PHE A 102 14.09 -20.53 -15.99
CA PHE A 102 12.81 -21.11 -16.37
C PHE A 102 12.40 -20.88 -17.85
N LYS A 103 13.25 -20.29 -18.70
CA LYS A 103 12.97 -20.04 -20.15
C LYS A 103 12.91 -21.30 -21.03
N SER A 104 12.79 -22.48 -20.44
CA SER A 104 12.14 -23.60 -21.12
C SER A 104 10.64 -23.38 -21.34
N SER A 105 9.97 -22.36 -20.74
CA SER A 105 8.58 -22.02 -21.10
C SER A 105 8.14 -20.56 -20.82
N THR A 106 7.87 -19.85 -21.92
CA THR A 106 6.91 -18.73 -22.11
C THR A 106 7.21 -17.25 -21.78
N GLN A 107 7.19 -16.48 -22.88
CA GLN A 107 6.60 -15.16 -23.21
C GLN A 107 6.87 -13.85 -22.42
N LYS A 108 7.21 -12.83 -23.24
CA LYS A 108 7.55 -11.44 -22.92
C LYS A 108 6.32 -10.62 -22.49
N ILE A 109 6.51 -9.74 -21.50
CA ILE A 109 5.56 -8.70 -21.10
C ILE A 109 6.12 -7.35 -21.59
N HIS A 110 5.25 -6.52 -22.18
CA HIS A 110 5.58 -5.17 -22.65
C HIS A 110 5.61 -4.16 -21.49
N GLU A 111 6.60 -3.27 -21.52
CA GLU A 111 6.75 -2.14 -20.60
C GLU A 111 5.99 -0.91 -21.14
N GLY A 112 5.25 -0.22 -20.27
CA GLY A 112 4.64 1.07 -20.55
C GLY A 112 5.27 2.14 -19.63
N SER A 113 5.38 3.37 -20.12
CA SER A 113 5.89 4.52 -19.36
C SER A 113 4.87 5.02 -18.35
N LEU A 114 5.33 5.31 -17.12
CA LEU A 114 4.51 5.85 -16.04
C LEU A 114 4.36 7.38 -16.17
N PRO A 115 3.18 7.97 -15.87
CA PRO A 115 2.94 9.41 -15.88
C PRO A 115 3.72 10.19 -14.80
N SER A 116 3.89 11.50 -14.97
CA SER A 116 4.57 12.40 -14.02
C SER A 116 3.90 12.49 -12.65
N GLU A 117 2.59 12.25 -12.59
CA GLU A 117 1.78 12.30 -11.38
C GLU A 117 2.09 11.13 -10.42
N SER A 118 2.81 10.11 -10.90
CA SER A 118 3.28 8.96 -10.10
C SER A 118 4.26 9.33 -8.98
N LEU A 119 4.81 10.55 -8.99
CA LEU A 119 5.85 10.99 -8.05
C LEU A 119 5.30 11.38 -6.67
N GLN A 120 3.99 11.58 -6.53
CA GLN A 120 3.34 11.85 -5.23
C GLN A 120 3.01 10.56 -4.48
N ILE A 121 4.03 9.74 -4.24
CA ILE A 121 3.86 8.36 -3.76
C ILE A 121 3.02 8.22 -2.45
N PRO A 122 3.10 9.15 -1.47
CA PRO A 122 2.27 9.07 -0.27
C PRO A 122 0.75 9.09 -0.55
N LEU A 123 0.32 9.77 -1.64
CA LEU A 123 -1.09 9.86 -2.04
C LEU A 123 -1.63 8.57 -2.65
N PHE A 124 -0.75 7.65 -3.08
CA PHE A 124 -1.15 6.33 -3.58
C PHE A 124 -1.29 5.30 -2.45
N SER A 125 -1.01 5.69 -1.20
CA SER A 125 -1.29 4.83 -0.06
C SER A 125 -2.80 4.86 0.27
N ASN A 126 -3.40 3.69 0.51
CA ASN A 126 -4.78 3.61 0.99
C ASN A 126 -4.93 3.98 2.47
N GLN A 127 -3.87 4.48 3.12
CA GLN A 127 -3.88 4.79 4.55
C GLN A 127 -4.89 5.89 4.89
N SER A 128 -5.01 6.91 4.04
CA SER A 128 -6.03 7.95 4.22
C SER A 128 -7.45 7.39 4.15
N CYS A 129 -7.70 6.44 3.24
CA CYS A 129 -8.98 5.74 3.16
C CYS A 129 -9.26 4.91 4.42
N GLU A 130 -8.26 4.18 4.91
CA GLU A 130 -8.37 3.38 6.14
C GLU A 130 -8.60 4.25 7.37
N SER A 131 -7.93 5.40 7.47
CA SER A 131 -8.15 6.42 8.50
C SER A 131 -9.62 6.85 8.53
N ILE A 132 -10.20 7.22 7.37
CA ILE A 132 -11.62 7.58 7.27
C ILE A 132 -12.53 6.44 7.74
N PHE A 133 -12.24 5.19 7.37
CA PHE A 133 -13.01 4.04 7.85
C PHE A 133 -12.88 3.87 9.37
N ARG A 134 -11.69 4.03 9.95
CA ARG A 134 -11.48 3.98 11.40
C ARG A 134 -12.23 5.09 12.12
N SER A 135 -12.13 6.34 11.66
CA SER A 135 -12.87 7.47 12.24
C SER A 135 -14.38 7.29 12.10
N SER A 136 -14.86 6.73 10.99
CA SER A 136 -16.29 6.42 10.84
C SER A 136 -16.74 5.32 11.81
N ARG A 137 -15.89 4.32 12.11
CA ARG A 137 -16.18 3.29 13.12
C ARG A 137 -16.19 3.87 14.54
N SER A 138 -15.34 4.86 14.84
CA SER A 138 -15.30 5.50 16.16
C SER A 138 -16.43 6.50 16.40
N LEU A 139 -17.13 6.95 15.36
CA LEU A 139 -18.27 7.87 15.45
C LEU A 139 -19.59 7.22 15.92
N THR A 140 -19.53 6.09 16.61
CA THR A 140 -20.73 5.48 17.18
C THR A 140 -21.18 6.22 18.43
N GLY A 141 -22.51 6.23 18.68
CA GLY A 141 -23.06 6.86 19.87
C GLY A 141 -22.64 6.12 21.15
N THR A 142 -22.70 6.80 22.30
CA THR A 142 -22.32 6.26 23.63
C THR A 142 -23.05 4.98 24.04
N GLN A 143 -24.16 4.65 23.37
CA GLN A 143 -24.97 3.45 23.62
C GLN A 143 -24.84 2.38 22.51
N SER A 144 -23.98 2.57 21.51
CA SER A 144 -23.81 1.63 20.40
C SER A 144 -22.34 1.36 20.13
N THR A 145 -21.93 0.10 20.26
CA THR A 145 -20.61 -0.40 19.86
C THR A 145 -20.64 -1.01 18.46
N MET A 146 -21.63 -0.65 17.62
CA MET A 146 -21.76 -1.22 16.28
C MET A 146 -20.64 -0.72 15.36
N VAL A 147 -19.61 -1.55 15.24
CA VAL A 147 -18.46 -1.37 14.34
C VAL A 147 -18.86 -1.56 12.87
N ASN A 148 -19.90 -2.35 12.62
CA ASN A 148 -20.46 -2.58 11.29
C ASN A 148 -21.58 -1.57 11.02
N PHE A 149 -21.63 -1.04 9.80
CA PHE A 149 -22.63 -0.05 9.41
C PHE A 149 -22.97 -0.22 7.93
N THR A 150 -24.20 0.17 7.56
CA THR A 150 -24.64 0.14 6.16
C THR A 150 -23.99 1.27 5.37
N VAL A 151 -24.10 1.25 4.04
CA VAL A 151 -23.62 2.36 3.19
C VAL A 151 -24.30 3.68 3.56
N LYS A 152 -25.60 3.64 3.91
CA LYS A 152 -26.35 4.83 4.34
C LYS A 152 -25.78 5.40 5.65
N ASP A 153 -25.49 4.53 6.61
CA ASP A 153 -24.87 4.92 7.88
C ASP A 153 -23.46 5.50 7.65
N PHE A 154 -22.69 4.91 6.73
CA PHE A 154 -21.38 5.43 6.37
C PHE A 154 -21.47 6.85 5.80
N LEU A 155 -22.37 7.12 4.85
CA LEU A 155 -22.53 8.45 4.25
C LEU A 155 -22.88 9.50 5.31
N HIS A 156 -23.80 9.19 6.23
CA HIS A 156 -24.15 10.08 7.32
C HIS A 156 -22.97 10.33 8.27
N ARG A 157 -22.11 9.33 8.49
CA ARG A 157 -20.90 9.49 9.29
C ARG A 157 -19.83 10.28 8.53
N ALA A 158 -19.71 10.11 7.22
CA ALA A 158 -18.79 10.86 6.36
C ALA A 158 -19.14 12.35 6.31
N GLU A 159 -20.43 12.70 6.26
CA GLU A 159 -20.88 14.10 6.40
C GLU A 159 -20.43 14.70 7.73
N LYS A 160 -20.61 13.96 8.84
CA LYS A 160 -20.12 14.39 10.16
C LYS A 160 -18.59 14.55 10.19
N LEU A 161 -17.85 13.62 9.61
CA LEU A 161 -16.38 13.71 9.51
C LEU A 161 -15.95 14.95 8.72
N THR A 162 -16.64 15.25 7.63
CA THR A 162 -16.36 16.44 6.80
C THR A 162 -16.56 17.71 7.61
N ILE A 163 -17.65 17.81 8.39
CA ILE A 163 -17.89 18.95 9.28
C ILE A 163 -16.78 19.05 10.34
N LEU A 164 -16.39 17.94 10.96
CA LEU A 164 -15.31 17.91 11.95
C LEU A 164 -13.96 18.34 11.35
N GLN A 165 -13.64 17.89 10.13
CA GLN A 165 -12.43 18.28 9.42
C GLN A 165 -12.44 19.77 9.08
N ASN A 166 -13.57 20.31 8.61
CA ASN A 166 -13.72 21.74 8.34
C ASN A 166 -13.52 22.57 9.61
N ILE A 167 -14.08 22.13 10.75
CA ILE A 167 -13.90 22.80 12.04
C ILE A 167 -12.43 22.79 12.46
N LYS A 168 -11.74 21.65 12.34
CA LYS A 168 -10.30 21.54 12.65
C LYS A 168 -9.45 22.43 11.74
N ALA A 169 -9.70 22.42 10.44
CA ALA A 169 -8.97 23.25 9.48
C ALA A 169 -9.13 24.75 9.75
N LEU A 170 -10.33 25.17 10.16
CA LEU A 170 -10.59 26.56 10.59
C LEU A 170 -9.86 26.92 11.90
N GLU A 171 -9.71 25.98 12.84
CA GLU A 171 -8.90 26.19 14.06
C GLU A 171 -7.43 26.49 13.69
N ASP A 172 -6.86 25.73 12.75
CA ASP A 172 -5.45 25.84 12.37
C ASP A 172 -5.13 27.11 11.58
N GLN A 173 -6.06 27.60 10.77
CA GLN A 173 -5.85 28.79 9.92
C GLN A 173 -6.04 30.12 10.65
N THR A 174 -6.80 30.15 11.76
CA THR A 174 -7.22 31.40 12.38
C THR A 174 -6.90 31.43 13.87
N GLN A 175 -5.81 32.13 14.23
CA GLN A 175 -5.41 32.39 15.62
C GLN A 175 -6.43 33.21 16.45
N HIS A 176 -7.56 33.62 15.85
CA HIS A 176 -8.51 34.58 16.41
C HIS A 176 -9.89 34.00 16.82
N TYR A 177 -10.15 32.70 16.66
CA TYR A 177 -11.42 32.12 17.13
C TYR A 177 -11.39 31.72 18.62
N GLN A 178 -12.53 31.89 19.28
CA GLN A 178 -12.74 31.67 20.73
C GLN A 178 -13.10 30.22 21.09
N LEU A 179 -13.29 29.35 20.09
CA LEU A 179 -13.56 27.92 20.26
C LEU A 179 -12.23 27.16 20.33
N GLN A 180 -11.69 27.04 21.55
CA GLN A 180 -10.61 26.11 21.83
C GLN A 180 -11.22 24.78 22.27
N PHE A 181 -11.09 23.75 21.43
CA PHE A 181 -11.42 22.40 21.85
C PHE A 181 -10.42 21.95 22.92
N PRO A 182 -10.86 21.31 24.01
CA PRO A 182 -9.95 20.72 24.97
C PRO A 182 -9.04 19.71 24.28
N LYS A 183 -7.77 20.07 24.09
CA LYS A 183 -6.76 19.13 23.59
C LYS A 183 -6.43 18.18 24.73
N HIS A 184 -6.64 16.89 24.51
CA HIS A 184 -6.21 15.89 25.47
C HIS A 184 -4.70 16.01 25.66
N HIS A 185 -4.21 16.02 26.90
CA HIS A 185 -2.81 16.27 27.26
C HIS A 185 -1.81 15.33 26.55
N LYS A 186 -2.27 14.16 26.07
CA LYS A 186 -1.47 13.24 25.25
C LYS A 186 -1.17 13.74 23.83
N HIS A 187 -1.99 14.63 23.25
CA HIS A 187 -1.80 15.19 21.91
C HIS A 187 -1.06 16.53 21.90
N GLN A 188 -0.54 16.98 23.05
CA GLN A 188 0.15 18.27 23.16
C GLN A 188 1.63 18.23 22.72
N LYS A 189 2.12 17.04 22.35
CA LYS A 189 3.47 16.85 21.79
C LYS A 189 3.34 16.52 20.30
N ASN A 190 4.18 17.16 19.50
CA ASN A 190 4.39 16.94 18.06
C ASN A 190 3.59 17.85 17.13
N ASN A 191 3.76 19.17 17.27
CA ASN A 191 3.89 20.02 16.07
C ASN A 191 5.31 19.81 15.52
N GLU A 192 5.60 18.61 15.02
CA GLU A 192 6.77 18.44 14.17
C GLU A 192 6.47 19.20 12.89
N LYS A 193 7.29 20.21 12.60
CA LYS A 193 7.16 21.00 11.38
C LYS A 193 7.12 20.03 10.21
N ILE A 194 6.00 19.99 9.50
CA ILE A 194 5.91 19.39 8.17
C ILE A 194 7.06 20.02 7.38
N VAL A 195 8.10 19.23 7.12
CA VAL A 195 9.21 19.64 6.27
C VAL A 195 8.61 19.73 4.88
N VAL A 196 8.19 20.92 4.48
CA VAL A 196 7.83 21.20 3.10
C VAL A 196 9.08 20.92 2.28
N PHE A 197 9.10 19.77 1.60
CA PHE A 197 10.22 19.28 0.79
C PHE A 197 10.36 20.15 -0.47
N ASN A 198 10.85 21.38 -0.31
CA ASN A 198 11.16 22.29 -1.40
C ASN A 198 12.60 22.12 -1.90
N GLN A 199 13.11 20.88 -1.95
CA GLN A 199 14.38 20.60 -2.64
C GLN A 199 14.07 20.14 -4.06
N SER A 200 14.25 21.07 -5.01
CA SER A 200 14.30 20.72 -6.42
C SER A 200 15.56 19.88 -6.68
N LEU A 201 15.39 18.58 -6.95
CA LEU A 201 16.49 17.71 -7.31
C LEU A 201 16.99 18.04 -8.72
N ASN A 202 18.31 18.18 -8.87
CA ASN A 202 18.92 18.34 -10.19
C ASN A 202 18.92 16.98 -10.92
N VAL A 203 18.83 17.00 -12.25
CA VAL A 203 18.88 15.81 -13.10
C VAL A 203 20.15 15.00 -12.83
N THR A 204 21.31 15.66 -12.69
CA THR A 204 22.58 14.98 -12.40
C THR A 204 22.60 14.27 -11.04
N GLU A 205 21.86 14.78 -10.06
CA GLU A 205 21.73 14.16 -8.73
C GLU A 205 20.85 12.90 -8.83
N ILE A 206 19.73 13.00 -9.55
CA ILE A 206 18.84 11.86 -9.85
C ILE A 206 19.63 10.75 -10.53
N GLU A 207 20.45 11.10 -11.54
CA GLU A 207 21.30 10.14 -12.24
C GLU A 207 22.29 9.44 -11.30
N THR A 208 22.95 10.22 -10.44
CA THR A 208 23.90 9.69 -9.46
C THR A 208 23.21 8.73 -8.49
N ILE A 209 22.02 9.09 -7.99
CA ILE A 209 21.21 8.27 -7.09
C ILE A 209 20.81 6.96 -7.78
N VAL A 210 20.35 7.02 -9.03
CA VAL A 210 19.95 5.83 -9.80
C VAL A 210 21.14 4.90 -10.04
N LEU A 211 22.32 5.45 -10.36
CA LEU A 211 23.54 4.66 -10.55
C LEU A 211 24.01 4.01 -9.24
N GLN A 212 23.95 4.74 -8.13
CA GLN A 212 24.25 4.21 -6.80
C GLN A 212 23.28 3.08 -6.41
N ALA A 213 21.97 3.29 -6.61
CA ALA A 213 20.95 2.28 -6.36
C ALA A 213 21.18 1.01 -7.18
N PHE A 214 21.58 1.16 -8.45
CA PHE A 214 21.91 0.02 -9.30
C PHE A 214 23.16 -0.72 -8.84
N ALA A 215 24.23 -0.01 -8.47
CA ALA A 215 25.45 -0.61 -7.95
C ALA A 215 25.18 -1.41 -6.66
N HIS A 216 24.38 -0.84 -5.76
CA HIS A 216 23.97 -1.52 -4.53
C HIS A 216 23.07 -2.73 -4.82
N ALA A 217 22.13 -2.63 -5.75
CA ALA A 217 21.31 -3.77 -6.16
C ALA A 217 22.16 -4.94 -6.68
N LYS A 218 23.24 -4.66 -7.44
CA LYS A 218 24.19 -5.70 -7.86
C LYS A 218 24.91 -6.35 -6.70
N GLU A 219 25.38 -5.55 -5.75
CA GLU A 219 26.05 -6.04 -4.56
C GLU A 219 25.12 -6.97 -3.76
N LEU A 220 23.87 -6.55 -3.55
CA LEU A 220 22.88 -7.35 -2.84
C LEU A 220 22.60 -8.70 -3.52
N VAL A 221 22.48 -8.71 -4.85
CA VAL A 221 22.21 -9.92 -5.64
C VAL A 221 23.45 -10.80 -5.79
N SER A 222 24.66 -10.22 -5.70
CA SER A 222 25.92 -10.96 -5.85
C SER A 222 26.11 -12.07 -4.84
N LYS A 223 25.64 -11.86 -3.61
CA LYS A 223 25.71 -12.84 -2.52
C LYS A 223 24.72 -14.02 -2.68
N LEU A 224 23.83 -14.01 -3.67
CA LEU A 224 22.86 -15.10 -3.93
C LEU A 224 23.25 -16.03 -5.07
N ASP A 225 24.49 -15.95 -5.57
CA ASP A 225 24.98 -16.67 -6.76
C ASP A 225 24.17 -16.44 -8.06
N ILE A 226 23.17 -15.55 -8.02
CA ILE A 226 22.38 -15.10 -9.17
C ILE A 226 23.30 -14.46 -10.24
N ASN A 227 24.38 -13.82 -9.79
CA ASN A 227 25.30 -13.13 -10.68
C ASN A 227 26.03 -14.06 -11.66
N ILE A 228 26.31 -15.32 -11.30
CA ILE A 228 27.06 -16.23 -12.19
C ILE A 228 26.35 -16.37 -13.54
N LEU A 229 25.03 -16.62 -13.50
CA LEU A 229 24.22 -16.72 -14.71
C LEU A 229 24.05 -15.36 -15.39
N LEU A 230 23.86 -14.27 -14.66
CA LEU A 230 23.68 -12.95 -15.29
C LEU A 230 24.95 -12.43 -15.98
N GLU A 231 26.13 -12.74 -15.44
CA GLU A 231 27.43 -12.42 -16.03
C GLU A 231 27.66 -13.21 -17.32
N GLU A 232 27.33 -14.51 -17.34
CA GLU A 232 27.44 -15.36 -18.53
C GLU A 232 26.66 -14.79 -19.73
N TYR A 233 25.49 -14.20 -19.49
CA TYR A 233 24.65 -13.59 -20.52
C TYR A 233 24.91 -12.09 -20.75
N ASN A 234 25.90 -11.47 -20.09
CA ASN A 234 26.18 -10.02 -20.14
C ASN A 234 24.96 -9.14 -19.78
N LEU A 235 24.07 -9.60 -18.89
CA LEU A 235 22.84 -8.88 -18.52
C LEU A 235 22.98 -7.99 -17.28
N LEU A 236 24.17 -7.93 -16.70
CA LEU A 236 24.47 -7.05 -15.56
C LEU A 236 24.78 -5.60 -15.97
N GLU A 237 24.77 -5.26 -17.25
CA GLU A 237 24.95 -3.86 -17.66
C GLU A 237 23.63 -3.09 -17.66
N LEU A 238 23.64 -1.88 -17.10
CA LEU A 238 22.47 -0.99 -17.07
C LEU A 238 21.94 -0.71 -18.49
N GLY A 239 22.85 -0.66 -19.48
CA GLY A 239 22.52 -0.48 -20.89
C GLY A 239 21.68 -1.63 -21.48
N ALA A 240 21.81 -2.85 -20.96
CA ALA A 240 20.99 -3.99 -21.36
C ALA A 240 19.63 -4.01 -20.67
N LEU A 241 19.55 -3.49 -19.44
CA LEU A 241 18.35 -3.43 -18.60
C LEU A 241 17.40 -2.28 -18.95
N SER A 242 17.90 -1.24 -19.61
CA SER A 242 17.08 -0.17 -20.18
C SER A 242 17.85 0.60 -21.26
N VAL A 243 17.79 0.08 -22.48
CA VAL A 243 18.35 0.76 -23.67
C VAL A 243 17.78 2.18 -23.78
N GLU A 244 16.52 2.41 -23.40
CA GLU A 244 15.86 3.72 -23.47
C GLU A 244 16.28 4.67 -22.37
N THR A 245 16.47 4.21 -21.12
CA THR A 245 16.99 5.05 -20.03
C THR A 245 18.45 5.41 -20.31
N TYR A 246 19.28 4.43 -20.67
CA TYR A 246 20.68 4.70 -21.03
C TYR A 246 20.81 5.67 -22.21
N ASN A 247 20.00 5.52 -23.26
CA ASN A 247 20.01 6.42 -24.41
C ASN A 247 19.44 7.81 -24.08
N SER A 248 18.43 7.91 -23.22
CA SER A 248 17.89 9.20 -22.77
C SER A 248 18.90 9.97 -21.92
N LEU A 249 19.60 9.28 -21.02
CA LEU A 249 20.69 9.83 -20.21
C LEU A 249 21.89 10.27 -21.07
N LYS A 250 22.29 9.42 -22.02
CA LYS A 250 23.39 9.73 -22.95
C LYS A 250 23.05 10.87 -23.92
N ARG A 251 21.78 11.06 -24.26
CA ARG A 251 21.30 12.20 -25.06
C ARG A 251 21.29 13.50 -24.25
N SER A 252 20.89 13.46 -22.98
CA SER A 252 20.91 14.62 -22.06
C SER A 252 22.32 15.22 -21.93
N ASN A 253 23.34 14.36 -21.79
CA ASN A 253 24.75 14.78 -21.69
C ASN A 253 25.35 15.45 -22.94
N ARG A 254 24.63 15.50 -24.07
CA ARG A 254 25.10 16.23 -25.28
C ARG A 254 24.54 17.65 -25.40
N VAL A 255 23.61 18.05 -24.56
CA VAL A 255 22.90 19.34 -24.72
C VAL A 255 23.40 20.43 -23.76
N ILE A 256 24.17 20.08 -22.72
CA ILE A 256 24.72 21.05 -21.77
C ILE A 256 26.16 21.41 -22.16
N ASP A 257 26.33 21.99 -23.34
CA ASP A 257 27.51 22.79 -23.70
C ASP A 257 27.02 23.98 -24.54
N SER A 258 26.34 24.91 -23.87
CA SER A 258 26.10 26.25 -24.42
C SER A 258 26.11 27.29 -23.30
N ALA A 259 27.25 27.37 -22.61
CA ALA A 259 27.65 28.60 -21.96
C ALA A 259 28.20 29.58 -23.02
N THR A 260 27.31 30.37 -23.60
CA THR A 260 27.68 31.71 -24.08
C THR A 260 26.58 32.67 -23.68
N SER A 261 26.83 33.34 -22.55
CA SER A 261 26.62 34.77 -22.33
C SER A 261 25.61 35.45 -23.24
N ASN A 262 24.48 35.89 -22.67
CA ASN A 262 24.08 37.29 -22.79
C ASN A 262 23.19 37.70 -21.62
N THR A 263 23.74 38.60 -20.82
CA THR A 263 23.06 39.62 -20.02
C THR A 263 22.00 40.33 -20.85
N PHE A 264 20.74 40.33 -20.41
CA PHE A 264 19.85 41.48 -20.52
C PHE A 264 18.73 41.37 -19.49
N THR A 265 18.60 42.43 -18.71
CA THR A 265 17.50 42.80 -17.83
C THR A 265 16.24 43.07 -18.64
N ASP A 266 15.07 42.63 -18.17
CA ASP A 266 14.00 43.55 -17.78
C ASP A 266 12.78 42.83 -17.21
N SER A 267 12.11 43.59 -16.35
CA SER A 267 10.90 43.35 -15.58
C SER A 267 9.66 43.01 -16.39
N ASP A 268 8.77 42.20 -15.81
CA ASP A 268 7.36 42.52 -15.48
C ASP A 268 6.70 41.21 -15.00
N SER A 269 6.28 41.13 -13.74
CA SER A 269 4.88 41.32 -13.32
C SER A 269 3.91 40.50 -14.17
N ASP A 270 3.46 39.36 -13.65
CA ASP A 270 2.03 39.13 -13.45
C ASP A 270 1.79 37.97 -12.47
N ASN A 271 0.79 38.19 -11.62
CA ASN A 271 0.27 37.28 -10.62
C ASN A 271 -0.32 36.03 -11.30
N ASP A 272 -0.02 34.86 -10.76
CA ASP A 272 -0.88 33.70 -10.97
C ASP A 272 -1.03 32.92 -9.66
N ASP A 273 -2.29 32.69 -9.32
CA ASP A 273 -2.78 32.09 -8.08
C ASP A 273 -2.24 30.66 -7.91
N ASN A 274 -1.42 30.46 -6.88
CA ASN A 274 -0.99 29.13 -6.45
C ASN A 274 -1.94 28.61 -5.37
N ASP A 275 -2.85 27.72 -5.78
CA ASP A 275 -3.67 26.90 -4.91
C ASP A 275 -2.79 26.02 -4.01
N ASN A 276 -2.65 26.46 -2.76
CA ASN A 276 -1.88 25.81 -1.72
C ASN A 276 -2.66 24.61 -1.16
N PHE A 277 -2.43 23.43 -1.72
CA PHE A 277 -3.05 22.18 -1.29
C PHE A 277 -2.41 21.70 0.01
N ASN A 278 -2.98 22.08 1.16
CA ASN A 278 -2.57 21.61 2.49
C ASN A 278 -2.91 20.11 2.64
N SER A 279 -1.89 19.26 2.63
CA SER A 279 -2.00 17.85 3.01
C SER A 279 -2.21 17.73 4.52
N ILE A 280 -3.34 17.14 4.92
CA ILE A 280 -3.76 16.90 6.30
C ILE A 280 -2.85 15.88 6.98
N ASP A 281 -2.36 16.24 8.16
CA ASP A 281 -1.41 15.49 8.98
C ASP A 281 -2.18 14.61 10.00
N ASP A 282 -2.31 13.31 9.70
CA ASP A 282 -2.76 12.30 10.68
C ASP A 282 -1.51 11.61 11.27
N ASN A 283 -1.14 11.99 12.50
CA ASN A 283 -0.18 11.30 13.36
C ASN A 283 -0.93 10.74 14.59
N ASP A 284 -1.37 9.49 14.49
CA ASP A 284 -1.92 8.72 15.62
C ASP A 284 -0.88 7.67 16.08
N ASP A 285 0.04 8.10 16.95
CA ASP A 285 0.93 7.22 17.71
C ASP A 285 0.15 6.54 18.85
N PHE A 286 -0.24 5.28 18.65
CA PHE A 286 -0.83 4.46 19.71
C PHE A 286 0.24 3.65 20.46
N ASN A 287 0.73 4.21 21.56
CA ASN A 287 1.36 3.49 22.65
C ASN A 287 0.28 3.06 23.65
N ASN A 288 -0.28 1.86 23.48
CA ASN A 288 -1.13 1.22 24.49
C ASN A 288 -0.27 0.31 25.38
N ASN A 289 0.02 0.79 26.59
CA ASN A 289 0.20 -0.08 27.76
C ASN A 289 -1.20 -0.26 28.37
N ASP A 290 -1.77 -1.46 28.22
CA ASP A 290 -2.93 -1.90 29.01
C ASP A 290 -2.41 -2.39 30.36
N ASP A 291 -2.61 -1.56 31.39
CA ASP A 291 -2.63 -2.02 32.78
C ASP A 291 -4.07 -2.39 33.12
N ASN A 292 -4.24 -3.63 33.57
CA ASN A 292 -5.49 -4.18 34.09
C ASN A 292 -5.88 -3.45 35.38
N ASP A 293 -7.09 -2.89 35.44
CA ASP A 293 -7.77 -2.62 36.70
C ASP A 293 -9.17 -3.25 36.69
N ASP A 294 -9.34 -4.18 37.64
CA ASP A 294 -10.57 -4.85 38.02
C ASP A 294 -11.67 -3.83 38.41
N PHE A 295 -12.80 -3.89 37.72
CA PHE A 295 -14.04 -3.29 38.21
C PHE A 295 -15.16 -4.33 38.24
N ASN A 296 -15.47 -4.78 39.46
CA ASN A 296 -16.66 -5.55 39.79
C ASN A 296 -17.91 -4.73 39.47
N SER A 297 -18.74 -5.19 38.53
CA SER A 297 -20.10 -4.71 38.34
C SER A 297 -21.11 -5.75 38.79
N ILE A 298 -21.92 -5.29 39.74
CA ILE A 298 -23.07 -5.89 40.39
C ILE A 298 -24.16 -6.33 39.39
N ASP A 299 -24.73 -7.50 39.67
CA ASP A 299 -25.96 -8.07 39.09
C ASP A 299 -27.12 -7.07 39.11
N ASP A 300 -27.80 -6.91 37.97
CA ASP A 300 -29.23 -6.62 37.94
C ASP A 300 -29.88 -7.37 36.77
N ASN A 301 -30.64 -8.40 37.13
CA ASN A 301 -31.54 -9.14 36.28
C ASN A 301 -32.78 -8.29 35.99
N ASP A 302 -33.16 -8.16 34.72
CA ASP A 302 -34.58 -7.99 34.38
C ASP A 302 -34.86 -8.62 33.01
N GLU A 303 -35.59 -9.74 33.08
CA GLU A 303 -36.15 -10.46 31.95
C GLU A 303 -37.31 -9.66 31.35
N ASN A 304 -37.28 -9.39 30.04
CA ASN A 304 -38.50 -9.06 29.30
C ASN A 304 -38.56 -9.84 27.98
N GLN A 305 -39.45 -10.82 28.02
CA GLN A 305 -39.76 -11.81 27.01
C GLN A 305 -40.90 -11.26 26.12
N TYR A 306 -40.62 -10.97 24.85
CA TYR A 306 -41.65 -10.75 23.84
C TYR A 306 -41.44 -11.71 22.67
N GLY A 307 -42.34 -12.71 22.60
CA GLY A 307 -42.45 -13.65 21.50
C GLY A 307 -43.21 -13.07 20.32
N ILE A 308 -42.72 -13.34 19.11
CA ILE A 308 -43.43 -13.08 17.86
C ILE A 308 -43.55 -14.42 17.13
N SER A 309 -44.80 -14.86 16.96
CA SER A 309 -45.19 -16.04 16.18
C SER A 309 -45.11 -15.76 14.69
N MET A 310 -44.41 -16.62 13.95
CA MET A 310 -44.42 -16.65 12.48
C MET A 310 -45.55 -17.55 12.00
N ILE A 311 -46.32 -17.03 11.04
CA ILE A 311 -47.35 -17.73 10.26
C ILE A 311 -46.64 -18.43 9.09
N ASN A 312 -46.92 -19.72 8.91
CA ASN A 312 -46.58 -20.49 7.72
C ASN A 312 -47.64 -20.22 6.65
N ASP A 313 -47.22 -20.10 5.39
CA ASP A 313 -48.05 -20.47 4.24
C ASP A 313 -47.13 -21.06 3.15
N ASP A 314 -47.55 -22.24 2.69
CA ASP A 314 -46.97 -23.10 1.67
C ASP A 314 -47.16 -22.52 0.25
N ASP A 315 -46.25 -22.85 -0.68
CA ASP A 315 -46.62 -23.39 -1.99
C ASP A 315 -45.37 -23.91 -2.75
N ASP A 316 -45.34 -25.24 -2.93
CA ASP A 316 -44.33 -26.02 -3.64
C ASP A 316 -44.50 -25.94 -5.18
N ILE A 317 -43.42 -25.63 -5.91
CA ILE A 317 -43.26 -25.95 -7.34
C ILE A 317 -41.95 -26.77 -7.49
N PRO A 318 -41.96 -27.95 -8.13
CA PRO A 318 -40.78 -28.81 -8.18
C PRO A 318 -39.80 -28.36 -9.26
N ASP A 319 -38.74 -27.67 -8.86
CA ASP A 319 -37.54 -27.45 -9.68
C ASP A 319 -36.62 -28.68 -9.59
N ASN A 320 -36.60 -29.46 -10.66
CA ASN A 320 -35.60 -30.50 -10.85
C ASN A 320 -34.65 -30.11 -11.99
N ILE A 321 -33.35 -30.17 -11.65
CA ILE A 321 -32.16 -30.15 -12.51
C ILE A 321 -31.61 -28.75 -12.84
N LEU A 322 -30.76 -28.23 -11.93
CA LEU A 322 -29.36 -27.83 -12.16
C LEU A 322 -28.72 -27.41 -10.83
N GLN A 323 -27.73 -28.19 -10.38
CA GLN A 323 -27.08 -28.02 -9.08
C GLN A 323 -26.31 -26.69 -8.97
N SER A 324 -26.80 -25.78 -8.13
CA SER A 324 -25.98 -24.98 -7.19
C SER A 324 -26.90 -24.38 -6.11
N ASN A 325 -26.87 -24.97 -4.91
CA ASN A 325 -27.64 -24.50 -3.75
C ASN A 325 -27.02 -23.23 -3.16
N ARG A 326 -27.35 -22.08 -3.73
CA ARG A 326 -27.39 -20.77 -3.07
C ARG A 326 -28.54 -19.99 -3.70
N THR A 327 -29.69 -20.01 -3.03
CA THR A 327 -30.96 -19.45 -3.52
C THR A 327 -30.97 -17.92 -3.58
N ASP A 328 -30.11 -17.23 -2.82
CA ASP A 328 -30.18 -15.76 -2.74
C ASP A 328 -28.86 -15.08 -3.13
N PHE A 329 -28.45 -15.21 -4.38
CA PHE A 329 -27.46 -14.30 -4.96
C PHE A 329 -28.15 -13.38 -5.97
N SER A 330 -28.38 -12.13 -5.58
CA SER A 330 -28.97 -11.06 -6.41
C SER A 330 -28.02 -10.46 -7.45
N GLY A 331 -26.80 -11.01 -7.57
CA GLY A 331 -25.79 -10.53 -8.50
C GLY A 331 -25.81 -11.23 -9.86
N MET A 332 -25.13 -10.62 -10.83
CA MET A 332 -25.01 -11.11 -12.20
C MET A 332 -24.14 -12.37 -12.25
N ARG A 333 -24.71 -13.52 -12.66
CA ARG A 333 -23.96 -14.77 -12.85
C ARG A 333 -23.29 -14.79 -14.22
N VAL A 334 -22.00 -15.15 -14.23
CA VAL A 334 -21.18 -15.28 -15.45
C VAL A 334 -20.85 -16.75 -15.66
N PHE A 335 -21.11 -17.26 -16.85
CA PHE A 335 -20.87 -18.66 -17.21
C PHE A 335 -19.68 -18.78 -18.18
N ASP A 336 -18.87 -19.82 -17.99
CA ASP A 336 -17.70 -20.14 -18.84
C ASP A 336 -18.10 -20.91 -20.12
N SER A 337 -19.22 -21.63 -20.10
CA SER A 337 -19.77 -22.37 -21.25
C SER A 337 -21.29 -22.40 -21.18
N ILE A 338 -21.95 -22.45 -22.34
CA ILE A 338 -23.41 -22.53 -22.42
C ILE A 338 -23.84 -23.63 -23.40
N ASP A 339 -25.03 -24.18 -23.17
CA ASP A 339 -25.68 -25.08 -24.12
C ASP A 339 -26.18 -24.30 -25.35
N GLN A 340 -26.11 -24.90 -26.54
CA GLN A 340 -26.48 -24.26 -27.80
C GLN A 340 -27.96 -23.84 -27.83
N ALA A 341 -28.82 -24.55 -27.11
CA ALA A 341 -30.25 -24.24 -27.01
C ALA A 341 -30.54 -22.89 -26.34
N GLN A 342 -29.62 -22.36 -25.51
CA GLN A 342 -29.85 -21.14 -24.71
C GLN A 342 -29.25 -19.87 -25.31
N LYS A 343 -28.66 -19.93 -26.53
CA LYS A 343 -27.97 -18.80 -27.16
C LYS A 343 -28.83 -17.54 -27.37
N THR A 344 -30.15 -17.68 -27.49
CA THR A 344 -31.07 -16.55 -27.73
C THR A 344 -31.18 -15.61 -26.53
N HIS A 345 -30.95 -16.11 -25.31
CA HIS A 345 -31.18 -15.38 -24.05
C HIS A 345 -29.90 -14.92 -23.35
N ILE A 346 -28.76 -15.02 -24.02
CA ILE A 346 -27.44 -14.80 -23.40
C ILE A 346 -26.64 -13.78 -24.21
N LEU A 347 -25.95 -12.88 -23.51
CA LEU A 347 -24.96 -11.94 -24.03
C LEU A 347 -23.56 -12.57 -23.91
N MET A 348 -22.81 -12.58 -25.01
CA MET A 348 -21.43 -13.03 -25.03
C MET A 348 -20.48 -11.85 -24.83
N LEU A 349 -19.70 -11.87 -23.75
CA LEU A 349 -18.61 -10.94 -23.49
C LEU A 349 -17.29 -11.58 -23.90
N LYS A 350 -16.54 -10.88 -24.75
CA LYS A 350 -15.19 -11.29 -25.16
C LYS A 350 -14.16 -10.43 -24.44
N LEU A 351 -13.52 -10.99 -23.42
CA LEU A 351 -12.47 -10.30 -22.65
C LEU A 351 -11.10 -10.69 -23.20
N MET A 352 -10.29 -9.66 -23.51
CA MET A 352 -8.87 -9.78 -23.90
C MET A 352 -8.57 -10.80 -25.01
N ALA A 353 -9.45 -10.88 -26.01
CA ALA A 353 -9.32 -11.73 -27.20
C ALA A 353 -9.19 -13.26 -26.98
N LYS A 354 -9.10 -13.75 -25.74
CA LYS A 354 -8.76 -15.15 -25.43
C LYS A 354 -9.86 -15.97 -24.75
N LYS A 355 -10.84 -15.35 -24.06
CA LYS A 355 -11.91 -16.09 -23.38
C LYS A 355 -13.28 -15.44 -23.59
N ASN A 356 -14.27 -16.28 -23.87
CA ASN A 356 -15.67 -15.89 -23.99
C ASN A 356 -16.37 -16.16 -22.67
N PHE A 357 -17.14 -15.20 -22.21
CA PHE A 357 -18.00 -15.28 -21.03
C PHE A 357 -19.44 -15.02 -21.41
N TYR A 358 -20.36 -15.60 -20.67
CA TYR A 358 -21.78 -15.60 -21.02
C TYR A 358 -22.63 -15.07 -19.86
N ILE A 359 -23.51 -14.12 -20.14
CA ILE A 359 -24.39 -13.47 -19.15
C ILE A 359 -25.84 -13.57 -19.61
N ASN A 360 -26.76 -13.90 -18.70
CA ASN A 360 -28.19 -13.97 -19.03
C ASN A 360 -28.78 -12.57 -19.23
N LYS A 361 -29.48 -12.35 -20.36
CA LYS A 361 -30.11 -11.08 -20.72
C LYS A 361 -31.14 -10.60 -19.70
N ARG A 362 -31.80 -11.50 -18.96
CA ARG A 362 -32.82 -11.10 -17.96
C ARG A 362 -32.28 -10.18 -16.85
N HIS A 363 -30.98 -10.16 -16.61
CA HIS A 363 -30.34 -9.31 -15.58
C HIS A 363 -29.72 -8.03 -16.13
N VAL A 364 -29.66 -7.88 -17.46
CA VAL A 364 -29.18 -6.68 -18.13
C VAL A 364 -30.44 -6.04 -18.69
N GLY A 365 -31.05 -5.08 -17.98
CA GLY A 365 -32.38 -4.53 -18.31
C GLY A 365 -32.48 -3.87 -19.70
N ILE A 366 -32.46 -4.68 -20.75
CA ILE A 366 -32.46 -4.36 -22.18
C ILE A 366 -33.60 -5.13 -22.85
#